data_AF-A0A423PP19-F1
#
_entry.id   AF-A0A423PP19-F1
#
_cell.length_a   1.000
_cell.length_b   1.000
_cell.length_c   1.000
_cell.angle_alpha   90.00
_cell.angle_beta   90.00
_cell.angle_gamma   90.00
#
_symmetry.space_group_name_H-M   'P 1'
#
loop_
_entity.id
_entity.type
_entity.pdbx_description
1 polymer ?
#
loop_
_entity_poly.entity_id
_entity_poly.type
_entity_poly.pdbx_seq_one_letter_code
_entity_poly.pdbx_strand_id
1 'polypeptide(L)' 'MTDEHELRYICELAGDEIILEARSAQEAAERAVNRHAAVHGNGTYTVTVSEATDYDLPLIAGDDYVVTV' A
#
# COMPACT_ATOMS: atom_id res chain seq x y z
N MET A 1 -1.63 23.73 -11.93
CA MET A 1 -1.63 22.96 -10.68
C MET A 1 -2.30 21.66 -11.01
N THR A 2 -1.54 20.60 -11.26
CA THR A 2 -2.12 19.25 -11.30
C THR A 2 -2.44 18.90 -9.86
N ASP A 3 -3.72 18.99 -9.51
CA ASP A 3 -4.27 18.40 -8.30
C ASP A 3 -4.12 16.88 -8.47
N GLU A 4 -2.95 16.34 -8.12
CA GLU A 4 -2.78 14.90 -7.99
C GLU A 4 -3.47 14.52 -6.69
N HIS A 5 -4.78 14.26 -6.75
CA HIS A 5 -5.56 13.81 -5.61
C HIS A 5 -4.94 12.52 -5.05
N GLU A 6 -4.35 12.62 -3.87
CA GLU A 6 -3.90 11.45 -3.12
C GLU A 6 -5.13 10.74 -2.55
N LEU A 7 -5.18 9.43 -2.75
CA LEU A 7 -6.18 8.54 -2.20
C LEU A 7 -5.60 7.80 -1.00
N ARG A 8 -6.46 7.41 -0.06
CA ARG A 8 -6.05 6.59 1.08
C ARG A 8 -6.14 5.12 0.71
N TYR A 9 -5.09 4.37 1.04
CA TYR A 9 -4.97 2.95 0.76
C TYR A 9 -4.66 2.18 2.04
N ILE A 10 -5.18 0.96 2.12
CA ILE A 10 -4.82 -0.07 3.10
C ILE A 10 -3.91 -1.07 2.38
N CYS A 11 -2.69 -1.24 2.89
CA CYS A 11 -1.70 -2.16 2.37
C CYS A 11 -1.46 -3.27 3.38
N GLU A 12 -1.82 -4.51 3.03
CA GLU A 12 -1.62 -5.69 3.85
C GLU A 12 -0.38 -6.44 3.37
N LEU A 13 0.62 -6.57 4.24
CA LEU A 13 1.89 -7.21 3.92
C LEU A 13 2.41 -8.04 5.09
N ALA A 14 2.65 -9.33 4.87
CA ALA A 14 3.23 -10.24 5.87
C ALA A 14 2.50 -10.28 7.23
N GLY A 15 1.20 -9.97 7.24
CA GLY A 15 0.37 -9.89 8.44
C GLY A 15 0.33 -8.50 9.09
N ASP A 16 1.08 -7.53 8.57
CA ASP A 16 0.97 -6.12 8.94
C ASP A 16 -0.06 -5.41 8.06
N GLU A 17 -0.76 -4.45 8.65
CA GLU A 17 -1.66 -3.52 7.96
C GLU A 17 -1.07 -2.11 8.02
N ILE A 18 -0.89 -1.48 6.85
CA ILE A 18 -0.34 -0.13 6.71
C ILE A 18 -1.34 0.73 5.95
N ILE A 19 -1.83 1.77 6.61
CA ILE A 19 -2.71 2.77 5.98
C ILE A 19 -1.88 3.99 5.60
N LEU A 20 -1.94 4.39 4.33
CA LEU A 20 -1.18 5.53 3.82
C LEU A 20 -1.90 6.23 2.66
N GLU A 21 -1.52 7.46 2.39
CA GLU A 21 -2.01 8.25 1.26
C GLU A 21 -1.00 8.20 0.12
N ALA A 22 -1.49 7.93 -1.10
CA ALA A 22 -0.69 7.82 -2.31
C ALA A 22 -1.50 8.20 -3.55
N ARG A 23 -0.83 8.44 -4.68
CA ARG A 23 -1.49 8.84 -5.93
C ARG A 23 -2.06 7.66 -6.71
N SER A 24 -1.63 6.45 -6.35
CA SER A 24 -2.07 5.20 -6.96
C SER A 24 -1.83 4.02 -6.01
N ALA A 25 -2.54 2.91 -6.24
CA ALA A 25 -2.33 1.67 -5.52
C ALA A 25 -0.90 1.10 -5.69
N GLN A 26 -0.28 1.29 -6.88
CA GLN A 26 1.10 0.89 -7.13
C GLN A 26 2.09 1.67 -6.25
N GLU A 27 1.93 2.99 -6.17
CA GLU A 27 2.77 3.82 -5.30
C GLU A 27 2.56 3.45 -3.83
N ALA A 28 1.32 3.13 -3.45
CA ALA A 28 1.03 2.66 -2.10
C ALA A 28 1.73 1.35 -1.78
N ALA A 29 1.69 0.38 -2.69
CA ALA A 29 2.42 -0.89 -2.59
C ALA A 29 3.92 -0.65 -2.40
N GLU A 30 4.54 0.17 -3.25
CA GLU A 30 5.97 0.47 -3.18
C GLU A 30 6.36 1.12 -1.84
N ARG A 31 5.57 2.08 -1.36
CA ARG A 31 5.82 2.76 -0.09
C ARG A 31 5.63 1.83 1.11
N ALA A 32 4.60 0.99 1.10
CA ALA A 32 4.35 0.00 2.15
C ALA A 32 5.49 -1.02 2.23
N VAL A 33 5.94 -1.54 1.09
CA VAL A 33 7.03 -2.51 1.01
C VAL A 33 8.36 -1.90 1.43
N ASN A 34 8.70 -0.68 0.98
CA ASN A 34 9.91 0.01 1.42
C ASN A 34 9.94 0.23 2.94
N ARG A 35 8.79 0.56 3.55
CA ARG A 35 8.67 0.71 5.01
C ARG A 35 8.89 -0.62 5.73
N HIS A 36 8.29 -1.71 5.25
CA HIS A 36 8.48 -3.04 5.82
C HIS A 36 9.94 -3.51 5.67
N ALA A 37 10.53 -3.33 4.49
CA ALA A 37 11.91 -3.70 4.19
C ALA A 37 12.94 -2.95 5.07
N ALA A 38 12.65 -1.70 5.46
CA ALA A 38 13.51 -0.95 6.38
C ALA A 38 13.64 -1.60 7.78
N VAL A 39 12.69 -2.45 8.17
CA VAL A 39 12.68 -3.17 9.46
C VAL A 39 13.09 -4.64 9.30
N HIS A 40 12.67 -5.29 8.20
CA HIS A 40 12.79 -6.73 8.01
C HIS A 40 13.86 -7.16 7.00
N GLY A 41 14.44 -6.20 6.25
CA GLY A 41 15.46 -6.44 5.21
C GLY A 41 14.92 -6.30 3.79
N ASN A 42 15.82 -6.30 2.81
CA ASN A 42 15.47 -6.23 1.38
C ASN A 42 14.94 -7.58 0.86
N GLY A 43 14.15 -7.55 -0.21
CA GLY A 43 13.54 -8.75 -0.77
C GLY A 43 12.38 -8.49 -1.74
N THR A 44 11.73 -9.58 -2.14
CA THR A 44 10.51 -9.55 -2.93
C THR A 44 9.31 -9.79 -2.02
N TYR A 45 8.34 -8.90 -2.08
CA TYR A 45 7.18 -8.86 -1.21
C TYR A 45 5.89 -8.83 -2.04
N THR A 46 4.90 -9.61 -1.60
CA THR A 46 3.52 -9.52 -2.11
C THR A 46 2.70 -8.71 -1.11
N VAL A 47 2.12 -7.61 -1.56
CA VAL A 47 1.26 -6.73 -0.77
C VAL A 47 -0.12 -6.65 -1.41
N THR A 48 -1.16 -6.84 -0.62
CA THR A 48 -2.55 -6.62 -1.06
C THR A 48 -2.88 -5.16 -0.80
N VAL A 49 -3.36 -4.43 -1.81
CA VAL A 49 -3.68 -3.00 -1.70
C VAL A 49 -5.15 -2.77 -2.00
N SER A 50 -5.83 -2.15 -1.04
CA SER A 50 -7.25 -1.76 -1.16
C SER A 50 -7.39 -0.25 -0.99
N GLU A 51 -8.26 0.39 -1.76
CA GLU A 51 -8.68 1.77 -1.44
C GLU A 51 -9.43 1.78 -0.09
N ALA A 52 -9.08 2.74 0.75
CA ALA A 52 -9.71 2.93 2.05
C ALA A 52 -10.94 3.84 1.93
N THR A 53 -12.00 3.47 2.64
CA THR A 53 -13.12 4.38 2.90
C THR A 53 -12.72 5.47 3.89
N ASP A 54 -13.58 6.48 4.08
CA ASP A 54 -13.43 7.49 5.13
C ASP A 54 -13.40 6.91 6.57
N TYR A 55 -13.73 5.63 6.73
CA TYR A 55 -13.71 4.88 7.99
C TYR A 55 -12.54 3.90 8.10
N ASP A 56 -11.53 4.02 7.23
CA ASP A 56 -10.36 3.14 7.19
C ASP A 56 -10.73 1.65 7.01
N LEU A 57 -11.82 1.38 6.29
CA LEU A 57 -12.24 0.05 5.87
C LEU A 57 -11.97 -0.16 4.37
N PRO A 58 -11.61 -1.37 3.92
CA PRO A 58 -11.40 -1.65 2.51
C PRO A 58 -12.71 -1.50 1.71
N LEU A 59 -12.67 -0.72 0.63
CA LEU A 59 -13.84 -0.47 -0.23
C LEU A 59 -14.29 -1.72 -1.01
N ILE A 60 -13.32 -2.54 -1.44
CA ILE A 60 -13.47 -3.77 -2.22
C ILE A 60 -12.35 -4.75 -1.83
N ALA A 61 -12.39 -6.00 -2.33
CA ALA A 61 -11.22 -6.86 -2.30
C ALA A 61 -10.07 -6.18 -3.05
N GLY A 62 -8.93 -6.00 -2.39
CA GLY A 62 -7.75 -5.34 -2.95
C GLY A 62 -7.06 -6.16 -4.05
N ASP A 63 -6.16 -5.50 -4.76
CA ASP A 63 -5.30 -6.11 -5.76
C ASP A 63 -3.92 -6.46 -5.16
N ASP A 64 -3.34 -7.58 -5.59
CA ASP A 64 -2.01 -8.00 -5.15
C ASP A 64 -0.91 -7.40 -6.03
N TYR A 65 0.09 -6.82 -5.38
CA TYR A 65 1.27 -6.23 -6.02
C TYR A 65 2.53 -6.97 -5.57
N VAL A 66 3.37 -7.35 -6.52
CA VAL A 66 4.70 -7.91 -6.24
C VAL A 66 5.74 -6.82 -6.43
N VAL A 67 6.38 -6.42 -5.33
CA VAL A 67 7.40 -5.36 -5.31
C VAL A 67 8.73 -5.97 -4.87
N THR A 68 9.81 -5.57 -5.53
CA THR A 68 11.19 -5.95 -5.14
C THR A 68 11.96 -4.72 -4.73
N VAL A 69 12.59 -4.78 -3.56
CA VAL A 69 13.38 -3.71 -2.93
C VAL A 69 14.75 -4.25 -2.52
#